data_AF-L7QX79-F1
#
_entry.id   AF-L7QX79-F1
#
_cell.length_a   1.000
_cell.length_b   1.000
_cell.length_c   1.000
_cell.angle_alpha   90.00
_cell.angle_beta   90.00
_cell.angle_gamma   90.00
#
_symmetry.space_group_name_H-M   'P 1'
#
loop_
_entity.id
_entity.type
_entity.pdbx_description
1 polymer ?
#
loop_
_entity_poly.entity_id
_entity_poly.type
_entity_poly.pdbx_seq_one_letter_code
_entity_poly.pdbx_strand_id
1 'polypeptide(L)'
;QRKQKNRAFCYFCSAVQRLPVCAACGKLKCMLKAGDCLVRHPGVYTTGLAMVGAICDFCEAWVCHGRKCLTSHACTCPLADAVCLECERGVWEHGGRVFRCCFCSGFL
;
A
#
# COMPACT_ATOMS: atom_id res chain seq x y z
N GLN A 1 -8.67 24.55 -18.20
CA GLN A 1 -7.31 23.94 -18.14
C GLN A 1 -7.44 22.51 -17.61
N ARG A 2 -7.03 21.47 -18.37
CA ARG A 2 -7.05 20.09 -17.87
C ARG A 2 -5.85 19.87 -16.96
N LYS A 3 -6.08 19.76 -15.64
CA LYS A 3 -5.04 19.36 -14.68
C LYS A 3 -4.78 17.86 -14.83
N GLN A 4 -3.50 17.48 -14.95
CA GLN A 4 -3.09 16.09 -14.80
C GLN A 4 -3.52 15.63 -13.40
N LYS A 5 -4.37 14.61 -13.35
CA LYS A 5 -4.73 14.02 -12.07
C LYS A 5 -3.48 13.34 -11.51
N ASN A 6 -3.04 13.76 -10.31
CA ASN A 6 -1.95 13.12 -9.60
C ASN A 6 -2.20 11.59 -9.53
N ARG A 7 -1.15 10.78 -9.70
CA ARG A 7 -1.22 9.32 -9.49
C ARG A 7 -1.54 8.96 -8.04
N ALA A 8 -1.31 9.90 -7.12
CA ALA A 8 -1.69 9.81 -5.72
C ALA A 8 -3.07 10.45 -5.46
N PHE A 9 -3.75 9.85 -4.49
CA PHE A 9 -5.00 10.27 -3.90
C PHE A 9 -4.90 11.64 -3.21
N CYS A 10 -6.04 12.27 -2.93
CA CYS A 10 -6.10 13.53 -2.17
C CYS A 10 -6.88 13.32 -0.87
N TYR A 11 -6.22 13.54 0.27
CA TYR A 11 -6.86 13.46 1.59
C TYR A 11 -8.01 14.48 1.75
N PHE A 12 -7.88 15.68 1.18
CA PHE A 12 -8.87 16.76 1.36
C PHE A 12 -10.17 16.52 0.60
N CYS A 13 -10.09 16.08 -0.67
CA CYS A 13 -11.26 15.84 -1.49
C CYS A 13 -11.63 14.36 -1.62
N SER A 14 -10.91 13.46 -0.95
CA SER A 14 -11.07 12.01 -1.02
C SER A 14 -10.97 11.43 -2.44
N ALA A 15 -10.38 12.17 -3.39
CA ALA A 15 -10.25 11.72 -4.76
C ALA A 15 -9.18 10.62 -4.88
N VAL A 16 -9.53 9.51 -5.52
CA VAL A 16 -8.62 8.41 -5.86
C VAL A 16 -8.68 8.15 -7.37
N GLN A 17 -7.53 7.98 -8.03
CA GLN A 17 -7.50 7.64 -9.47
C GLN A 17 -7.94 6.20 -9.74
N ARG A 18 -7.57 5.30 -8.82
CA ARG A 18 -7.89 3.89 -8.84
C ARG A 18 -8.27 3.46 -7.42
N LEU A 19 -9.21 2.54 -7.33
CA LEU A 19 -9.55 1.95 -6.04
C LEU A 19 -8.31 1.27 -5.42
N PRO A 20 -7.94 1.57 -4.16
CA PRO A 20 -6.83 0.93 -3.47
C PRO A 20 -7.04 -0.59 -3.37
N VAL A 21 -5.96 -1.34 -3.60
CA VAL A 21 -5.88 -2.79 -3.38
C VAL A 21 -4.93 -3.01 -2.22
N CYS A 22 -5.30 -3.84 -1.25
CA CYS A 22 -4.40 -4.21 -0.17
C CYS A 22 -3.21 -5.02 -0.71
N ALA A 23 -1.99 -4.55 -0.48
CA ALA A 23 -0.76 -5.24 -0.90
C ALA A 23 -0.50 -6.54 -0.14
N ALA A 24 -1.13 -6.73 1.03
CA ALA A 24 -0.97 -7.94 1.82
C ALA A 24 -1.95 -9.06 1.41
N CYS A 25 -3.25 -8.74 1.22
CA CYS A 25 -4.27 -9.74 0.94
C CYS A 25 -4.93 -9.64 -0.44
N GLY A 26 -4.53 -8.67 -1.26
CA GLY A 26 -5.07 -8.46 -2.62
C GLY A 26 -6.53 -7.99 -2.66
N LYS A 27 -7.18 -7.76 -1.52
CA LYS A 27 -8.59 -7.35 -1.48
C LYS A 27 -8.72 -5.89 -1.94
N LEU A 28 -9.72 -5.65 -2.79
CA LEU A 28 -10.20 -4.32 -3.19
C LEU A 28 -11.35 -3.82 -2.29
N LYS A 29 -12.04 -4.74 -1.60
CA LYS A 29 -13.19 -4.46 -0.71
C LYS A 29 -13.14 -5.35 0.56
N CYS A 30 -13.41 -4.80 1.76
CA CYS A 30 -13.62 -5.60 2.99
C CYS A 30 -15.12 -5.91 3.13
N MET A 31 -15.46 -7.15 3.50
CA MET A 31 -16.85 -7.67 3.56
C MET A 31 -17.28 -7.85 5.02
N LEU A 32 -18.52 -7.45 5.32
CA LEU A 32 -19.18 -7.47 6.63
C LEU A 32 -18.94 -8.70 7.52
N LYS A 33 -19.08 -9.91 6.96
CA LYS A 33 -19.25 -11.15 7.73
C LYS A 33 -17.98 -12.00 7.88
N ALA A 34 -16.88 -11.61 7.23
CA ALA A 34 -15.67 -12.44 7.19
C ALA A 34 -14.42 -11.55 7.10
N GLY A 35 -13.92 -11.12 8.26
CA GLY A 35 -12.68 -10.38 8.32
C GLY A 35 -12.23 -10.10 9.75
N ASP A 36 -10.92 -10.05 9.92
CA ASP A 36 -10.21 -9.56 11.09
C ASP A 36 -9.99 -8.03 11.02
N CYS A 37 -10.85 -7.31 10.28
CA CYS A 37 -10.82 -5.86 10.11
C CYS A 37 -10.95 -5.18 11.51
N LEU A 38 -9.96 -4.35 11.90
CA LEU A 38 -9.89 -3.68 13.20
C LEU A 38 -11.06 -2.70 13.43
N VAL A 39 -11.54 -2.10 12.34
CA VAL A 39 -12.78 -1.30 12.33
C VAL A 39 -13.85 -2.15 11.64
N ARG A 40 -14.95 -2.40 12.36
CA ARG A 40 -16.09 -3.15 11.82
C ARG A 40 -16.89 -2.27 10.86
N HIS A 41 -17.39 -2.85 9.77
CA HIS A 41 -18.21 -2.16 8.77
C HIS A 41 -19.63 -2.72 8.75
N PRO A 42 -20.50 -2.32 9.71
CA PRO A 42 -21.86 -2.86 9.79
C PRO A 42 -22.69 -2.48 8.56
N GLY A 43 -23.31 -3.48 7.94
CA GLY A 43 -24.25 -3.30 6.82
C GLY A 43 -23.66 -2.85 5.48
N VAL A 44 -22.35 -2.68 5.33
CA VAL A 44 -21.75 -2.11 4.10
C VAL A 44 -20.47 -2.83 3.65
N TYR A 45 -20.20 -2.75 2.35
CA TYR A 45 -18.87 -3.06 1.81
C TYR A 45 -17.98 -1.84 1.89
N THR A 46 -16.79 -2.01 2.45
CA THR A 46 -15.82 -0.91 2.57
C THR A 46 -14.85 -0.96 1.40
N THR A 47 -14.74 0.16 0.67
CA THR A 47 -13.89 0.36 -0.51
C THR A 47 -13.17 1.69 -0.44
N GLY A 48 -12.25 1.96 -1.38
CA GLY A 48 -11.59 3.27 -1.46
C GLY A 48 -10.66 3.50 -0.26
N LEU A 49 -10.50 4.77 0.14
CA LEU A 49 -9.70 5.13 1.31
C LEU A 49 -10.24 4.58 2.63
N ALA A 50 -11.55 4.32 2.73
CA ALA A 50 -12.14 3.73 3.93
C ALA A 50 -11.67 2.29 4.20
N MET A 51 -11.13 1.59 3.18
CA MET A 51 -10.57 0.24 3.33
C MET A 51 -9.11 0.27 3.83
N VAL A 52 -8.42 1.39 3.62
CA VAL A 52 -7.00 1.55 3.95
C VAL A 52 -6.85 1.72 5.45
N GLY A 53 -6.00 0.88 6.06
CA GLY A 53 -5.60 1.00 7.47
C GLY A 53 -4.20 1.58 7.65
N ALA A 54 -3.29 1.35 6.71
CA ALA A 54 -1.94 1.87 6.74
C ALA A 54 -1.34 1.99 5.33
N ILE A 55 -0.26 2.78 5.23
CA ILE A 55 0.69 2.79 4.12
C ILE A 55 1.96 2.12 4.64
N CYS A 56 2.52 1.18 3.88
CA CYS A 56 3.77 0.54 4.25
C CYS A 56 4.95 1.52 4.17
N ASP A 57 5.75 1.65 5.23
CA ASP A 57 6.90 2.56 5.25
C ASP A 57 8.01 2.15 4.26
N PHE A 58 8.08 0.87 3.88
CA PHE A 58 9.10 0.36 2.95
C PHE A 58 8.70 0.48 1.49
N CYS A 59 7.45 0.13 1.13
CA CYS A 59 7.03 0.07 -0.27
C CYS A 59 5.93 1.04 -0.66
N GLU A 60 5.54 1.92 0.26
CA GLU A 60 4.46 2.91 0.13
C GLU A 60 3.11 2.30 -0.30
N ALA A 61 2.96 0.98 -0.17
CA ALA A 61 1.77 0.29 -0.64
C ALA A 61 0.63 0.38 0.38
N TRP A 62 -0.60 0.39 -0.12
CA TRP A 62 -1.80 0.36 0.69
C TRP A 62 -1.96 -0.97 1.41
N VAL A 63 -2.21 -0.92 2.71
CA VAL A 63 -2.54 -2.10 3.54
C VAL A 63 -3.92 -1.89 4.14
N CYS A 64 -4.80 -2.89 4.01
CA CYS A 64 -6.12 -2.81 4.63
C CYS A 64 -6.01 -2.88 6.15
N HIS A 65 -7.01 -2.35 6.83
CA HIS A 65 -7.14 -2.41 8.29
C HIS A 65 -7.46 -3.81 8.87
N GLY A 66 -7.22 -4.89 8.13
CA GLY A 66 -7.23 -6.27 8.67
C GLY A 66 -6.07 -6.46 9.63
N ARG A 67 -6.34 -6.97 10.84
CA ARG A 67 -5.33 -7.17 11.88
C ARG A 67 -4.10 -7.91 11.34
N LYS A 68 -4.30 -9.06 10.67
CA LYS A 68 -3.24 -9.85 10.04
C LYS A 68 -2.44 -9.00 9.05
N CYS A 69 -3.12 -8.28 8.16
CA CYS A 69 -2.47 -7.48 7.12
C CYS A 69 -1.59 -6.38 7.73
N LEU A 70 -2.10 -5.67 8.73
CA LEU A 70 -1.35 -4.63 9.44
C LEU A 70 -0.15 -5.19 10.21
N THR A 71 -0.30 -6.35 10.87
CA THR A 71 0.78 -6.95 11.65
C THR A 71 1.84 -7.63 10.79
N SER A 72 1.50 -8.14 9.61
CA SER A 72 2.41 -8.98 8.83
C SER A 72 3.11 -8.24 7.71
N HIS A 73 2.47 -7.25 7.08
CA HIS A 73 2.96 -6.73 5.80
C HIS A 73 4.34 -6.08 5.90
N ALA A 74 4.55 -5.19 6.86
CA ALA A 74 5.83 -4.51 7.02
C ALA A 74 6.96 -5.52 7.32
N CYS A 75 6.73 -6.48 8.21
CA CYS A 75 7.70 -7.51 8.57
C CYS A 75 8.09 -8.43 7.40
N THR A 76 7.21 -8.61 6.41
CA THR A 76 7.47 -9.44 5.23
C THR A 76 7.60 -8.60 3.95
N CYS A 77 7.87 -7.29 4.07
CA CYS A 77 7.91 -6.42 2.91
C CYS A 77 9.15 -6.75 2.06
N PRO A 78 9.00 -6.99 0.75
CA PRO A 78 10.15 -7.30 -0.11
C PRO A 78 11.14 -6.14 -0.26
N LEU A 79 10.76 -4.93 0.17
CA LEU A 79 11.63 -3.75 0.13
C LEU A 79 12.26 -3.40 1.48
N ALA A 80 11.98 -4.16 2.55
CA ALA A 80 12.49 -3.85 3.90
C ALA A 80 14.03 -3.77 3.93
N ASP A 81 14.68 -4.70 3.22
CA ASP A 81 16.14 -4.81 3.13
C ASP A 81 16.67 -4.42 1.73
N ALA A 82 15.89 -3.66 0.95
CA ALA A 82 16.30 -3.30 -0.41
C ALA A 82 17.41 -2.24 -0.40
N VAL A 83 18.45 -2.50 -1.20
CA VAL A 83 19.61 -1.62 -1.42
C VAL A 83 19.75 -1.34 -2.90
N CYS A 84 19.75 -0.06 -3.29
CA CYS A 84 19.90 0.36 -4.68
C CYS A 84 21.27 -0.07 -5.24
N LEU A 85 21.26 -0.78 -6.38
CA LEU A 85 22.47 -1.25 -7.04
C LEU A 85 23.38 -0.11 -7.56
N GLU A 86 22.83 1.08 -7.80
CA GLU A 86 23.57 2.19 -8.40
C GLU A 86 24.27 3.07 -7.37
N CYS A 87 23.64 3.26 -6.20
CA CYS A 87 24.12 4.21 -5.20
C CYS A 87 24.29 3.61 -3.80
N GLU A 88 24.06 2.31 -3.64
CA GLU A 88 24.26 1.54 -2.40
C GLU A 88 23.45 2.04 -1.20
N ARG A 89 22.46 2.90 -1.44
CA ARG A 89 21.55 3.42 -0.42
C ARG A 89 20.35 2.50 -0.23
N GLY A 90 19.88 2.44 1.01
CA GLY A 90 18.72 1.66 1.42
C GLY A 90 17.36 2.32 1.12
N VAL A 91 16.30 1.58 1.36
CA VAL A 91 14.90 2.01 1.15
C VAL A 91 14.52 3.30 1.88
N TRP A 92 15.11 3.54 3.05
CA TRP A 92 14.83 4.73 3.87
C TRP A 92 15.41 6.00 3.25
N GLU A 93 16.61 5.93 2.67
CA GLU A 93 17.20 7.06 1.96
C GLU A 93 16.46 7.39 0.66
N HIS A 94 15.76 6.41 0.07
CA HIS A 94 14.93 6.59 -1.12
C HIS A 94 13.47 6.96 -0.81
N GLY A 95 13.09 7.03 0.48
CA GLY A 95 11.72 7.27 0.90
C GLY A 95 10.74 6.24 0.33
N GLY A 96 11.10 4.96 0.35
CA GLY A 96 10.26 3.86 -0.14
C GLY A 96 10.18 3.71 -1.67
N ARG A 97 10.92 4.52 -2.43
CA ARG A 97 10.92 4.51 -3.91
C ARG A 97 12.02 3.64 -4.47
N VAL A 98 11.97 2.36 -4.13
CA VAL A 98 12.89 1.34 -4.66
C VAL A 98 12.07 0.29 -5.41
N PHE A 99 12.57 -0.18 -6.56
CA PHE A 99 11.88 -1.15 -7.39
C PHE A 99 12.81 -2.30 -7.80
N ARG A 100 12.22 -3.49 -7.99
CA ARG A 100 12.97 -4.67 -8.42
C ARG A 100 13.03 -4.72 -9.95
N CYS A 101 14.24 -4.71 -10.51
CA CYS A 101 14.50 -4.85 -11.93
C CYS A 101 14.01 -6.22 -12.44
N CYS A 102 13.24 -6.25 -13.53
CA CYS A 102 12.71 -7.48 -14.11
C CYS A 102 13.76 -8.32 -14.86
N PHE A 103 14.93 -7.75 -15.17
CA PHE A 103 16.00 -8.45 -15.89
C PHE A 103 17.03 -9.06 -14.94
N CYS A 104 17.60 -8.26 -14.04
CA CYS A 104 18.68 -8.71 -13.14
C CYS A 104 18.21 -9.06 -11.72
N SER A 105 16.92 -8.87 -11.41
CA SER A 105 16.35 -9.05 -10.05
C SER A 105 16.94 -8.16 -8.95
N GLY A 106 17.87 -7.26 -9.26
CA GLY A 106 18.39 -6.29 -8.31
C GLY A 106 17.43 -5.13 -8.04
N PHE A 107 17.71 -4.37 -6.99
CA PHE A 107 16.92 -3.20 -6.60
C PHE A 107 17.52 -1.92 -7.18
N LEU A 108 16.64 -1.02 -7.62
CA LEU A 108 16.95 0.27 -8.25
C LEU A 108 16.15 1.37 -7.56
#